data_AF-A0A3N7ISP5-F1
#
_entry.id   AF-A0A3N7ISP5-F1
#
_cell.length_a   1.000
_cell.length_b   1.000
_cell.length_c   1.000
_cell.angle_alpha   90.00
_cell.angle_beta   90.00
_cell.angle_gamma   90.00
#
_symmetry.space_group_name_H-M   'P 1'
#
loop_
_entity.id
_entity.type
_entity.pdbx_description
1 polymer ?
#
loop_
_entity_poly.entity_id
_entity_poly.type
_entity_poly.pdbx_seq_one_letter_code
_entity_poly.pdbx_strand_id
1 'polypeptide(L)'
;MTVHAVTKVRLDDDGRVTGVEWGRVDTINNQWETGPAVADVIDVVDAIHAGDAVFALFSTAAGMVPGQRFITVAYATGWETITLDGAPVHEREIHNMARIA
;
A
#
# COMPACT_ATOMS: atom_id res chain seq x y z
N MET A 1 -11.89 8.55 -9.12
CA MET A 1 -11.48 7.28 -8.52
C MET A 1 -10.52 6.59 -9.45
N THR A 2 -9.24 6.65 -9.11
CA THR A 2 -8.16 5.87 -9.72
C THR A 2 -7.83 4.68 -8.82
N VAL A 3 -7.07 3.72 -9.36
CA VAL A 3 -6.60 2.56 -8.61
C VAL A 3 -5.09 2.57 -8.59
N HIS A 4 -4.53 2.45 -7.39
CA HIS A 4 -3.11 2.34 -7.14
C HIS A 4 -2.80 0.99 -6.50
N ALA A 5 -1.56 0.54 -6.69
CA ALA A 5 -1.04 -0.64 -6.03
C ALA A 5 0.29 -0.35 -5.35
N VAL A 6 0.46 -0.89 -4.14
CA VAL A 6 1.66 -0.81 -3.33
C VAL A 6 2.40 -2.14 -3.39
N THR A 7 3.64 -2.15 -3.85
CA THR A 7 4.50 -3.33 -3.97
C THR A 7 5.44 -3.50 -2.78
N LYS A 8 5.86 -2.38 -2.17
CA LYS A 8 6.77 -2.37 -1.02
C LYS A 8 6.37 -1.33 -0.01
N VAL A 9 6.79 -1.54 1.25
CA VAL A 9 6.58 -0.60 2.34
C VAL A 9 7.87 -0.36 3.10
N ARG A 10 8.03 0.86 3.61
CA ARG A 10 9.01 1.22 4.65
C ARG A 10 8.26 1.31 5.97
N LEU A 11 8.78 0.65 7.00
CA LEU A 11 8.22 0.72 8.35
C LEU A 11 9.15 1.47 9.29
N ASP A 12 8.57 2.10 10.31
CA ASP A 12 9.31 2.54 11.50
C ASP A 12 9.51 1.39 12.50
N ASP A 13 10.18 1.70 13.62
CA ASP A 13 10.46 0.75 14.70
C ASP A 13 9.20 0.20 15.38
N ASP A 14 8.06 0.91 15.28
CA ASP A 14 6.76 0.50 15.80
C ASP A 14 5.96 -0.34 14.78
N GLY A 15 6.52 -0.61 13.59
CA GLY A 15 5.88 -1.39 12.52
C GLY A 15 4.87 -0.59 11.70
N ARG A 16 4.87 0.75 11.79
CA ARG A 16 3.94 1.61 11.07
C ARG A 16 4.49 2.01 9.72
N VAL A 17 3.62 2.15 8.72
CA VAL A 17 4.04 2.52 7.37
C VAL A 17 4.48 3.98 7.32
N THR A 18 5.71 4.23 6.90
CA THR A 18 6.27 5.59 6.73
C THR A 18 6.58 5.93 5.28
N GLY A 19 6.52 4.95 4.38
CA GLY A 19 6.72 5.14 2.95
C GLY A 19 6.32 3.90 2.18
N VAL A 20 6.11 4.06 0.88
CA VAL A 20 5.67 2.98 -0.01
C VAL A 20 6.40 3.04 -1.35
N GLU A 21 6.53 1.89 -2.01
CA GLU A 21 6.74 1.82 -3.45
C GLU A 21 5.37 1.53 -4.07
N TRP A 22 4.82 2.47 -4.85
CA TRP A 22 3.46 2.40 -5.35
C TRP A 22 3.30 3.08 -6.71
N GLY A 23 2.24 2.73 -7.44
CA GLY A 23 1.95 3.30 -8.75
C GLY A 23 0.50 3.10 -9.17
N ARG A 24 0.07 3.79 -10.21
CA ARG A 24 -1.28 3.68 -10.76
C ARG A 24 -1.38 2.44 -11.65
N VAL A 25 -2.49 1.72 -11.52
CA VAL A 25 -2.77 0.48 -12.27
C VAL A 25 -3.98 0.65 -13.18
N ASP A 26 -3.85 0.12 -14.40
CA ASP A 26 -4.95 -0.15 -15.29
C ASP A 26 -5.54 -1.52 -14.91
N THR A 27 -6.71 -1.49 -14.27
CA THR A 27 -7.42 -2.69 -13.81
C THR A 27 -8.11 -3.47 -14.93
N ILE A 28 -8.25 -2.89 -16.13
CA ILE A 28 -8.82 -3.59 -17.29
C ILE A 28 -7.78 -4.53 -17.87
N ASN A 29 -6.54 -4.04 -18.02
CA ASN A 29 -5.44 -4.77 -18.63
C ASN A 29 -4.51 -5.45 -17.62
N ASN A 30 -4.69 -5.19 -16.31
CA ASN A 30 -3.81 -5.63 -15.23
C ASN A 30 -2.35 -5.19 -15.45
N GLN A 31 -2.16 -3.93 -15.83
CA GLN A 31 -0.84 -3.35 -16.11
C GLN A 31 -0.62 -2.07 -15.31
N TRP A 32 0.64 -1.69 -15.14
CA TRP A 32 0.99 -0.38 -14.59
C TRP A 32 0.70 0.70 -15.64
N GLU A 33 -0.13 1.68 -15.28
CA GLU A 33 -0.31 2.90 -16.09
C GLU A 33 0.87 3.85 -15.86
N THR A 34 1.40 3.86 -14.64
CA THR A 34 2.68 4.48 -14.30
C THR A 34 3.44 3.50 -13.43
N GLY A 35 4.71 3.24 -13.79
CA GLY A 35 5.56 2.32 -13.03
C GLY A 35 5.67 2.74 -11.56
N PRO A 36 5.82 1.78 -10.64
CA PRO A 36 5.79 2.08 -9.22
C PRO A 36 7.03 2.91 -8.83
N ALA A 37 6.80 3.93 -7.99
CA ALA A 37 7.80 4.85 -7.48
C ALA A 37 7.77 4.88 -5.96
N VAL A 38 8.91 5.19 -5.35
CA VAL A 38 9.00 5.38 -3.90
C VAL A 38 8.42 6.75 -3.53
N ALA A 39 7.54 6.77 -2.54
CA ALA A 39 6.88 7.97 -2.02
C ALA A 39 6.73 7.87 -0.50
N ASP A 40 6.45 9.01 0.15
CA ASP A 40 6.12 9.04 1.56
C ASP A 40 4.66 8.59 1.76
N VAL A 41 4.34 8.09 2.96
CA VAL A 41 2.99 7.56 3.23
C VAL A 41 1.90 8.62 3.09
N ILE A 42 2.25 9.90 3.23
CA ILE A 42 1.29 11.01 3.13
C ILE A 42 0.67 11.10 1.73
N ASP A 43 1.42 10.80 0.66
CA ASP A 43 0.90 10.82 -0.71
C ASP A 43 -0.20 9.76 -0.91
N VAL A 44 -0.07 8.63 -0.20
CA VAL A 44 -1.05 7.54 -0.22
C VAL A 44 -2.28 7.90 0.60
N VAL A 45 -2.08 8.52 1.77
CA VAL A 45 -3.18 9.01 2.62
C VAL A 45 -4.03 10.02 1.84
N ASP A 46 -3.38 10.98 1.18
CA ASP A 46 -4.05 11.98 0.34
C ASP A 46 -4.84 11.34 -0.80
N ALA A 47 -4.29 10.32 -1.46
CA ALA A 47 -5.02 9.58 -2.50
C ALA A 47 -6.26 8.86 -1.95
N ILE A 48 -6.14 8.20 -0.78
CA ILE A 48 -7.30 7.54 -0.14
C ILE A 48 -8.37 8.58 0.22
N HIS A 49 -7.98 9.74 0.75
CA HIS A 49 -8.90 10.84 1.05
C HIS A 49 -9.55 11.45 -0.20
N ALA A 50 -8.82 11.50 -1.33
CA ALA A 50 -9.37 11.91 -2.62
C ALA A 50 -10.37 10.88 -3.21
N GLY A 51 -10.54 9.73 -2.55
CA GLY A 51 -11.46 8.66 -2.95
C GLY A 51 -10.83 7.63 -3.88
N ASP A 52 -9.50 7.60 -4.00
CA ASP A 52 -8.80 6.58 -4.77
C ASP A 52 -8.69 5.26 -4.01
N ALA A 53 -8.59 4.17 -4.77
CA ALA A 53 -8.42 2.85 -4.22
C ALA A 53 -6.96 2.44 -4.23
N VAL A 54 -6.43 2.00 -3.08
CA VAL A 54 -5.05 1.58 -2.95
C VAL A 54 -5.02 0.13 -2.48
N PHE A 55 -4.36 -0.76 -3.21
CA PHE A 55 -4.29 -2.19 -2.90
C PHE A 55 -2.87 -2.65 -2.63
N ALA A 56 -2.71 -3.65 -1.76
CA ALA A 56 -1.43 -4.34 -1.61
C ALA A 56 -1.18 -5.30 -2.79
N LEU A 57 0.05 -5.32 -3.28
CA LEU A 57 0.60 -6.36 -4.16
C LEU A 57 1.73 -7.06 -3.42
N PHE A 58 1.50 -8.31 -3.07
CA PHE A 58 2.48 -9.15 -2.36
C PHE A 58 3.40 -9.83 -3.37
N SER A 59 4.71 -9.71 -3.16
CA SER A 59 5.70 -10.46 -3.92
C SER A 59 5.79 -11.89 -3.38
N THR A 60 5.58 -12.87 -4.24
CA THR A 60 5.66 -14.30 -3.94
C THR A 60 6.62 -14.98 -4.91
N ALA A 61 7.01 -16.23 -4.64
CA ALA A 61 7.83 -17.02 -5.56
C ALA A 61 7.18 -17.20 -6.95
N ALA A 62 5.85 -17.11 -7.05
CA ALA A 62 5.09 -17.24 -8.28
C ALA A 62 4.83 -15.90 -8.99
N GLY A 63 5.29 -14.78 -8.43
CA GLY A 63 5.04 -13.42 -8.94
C GLY A 63 4.25 -12.55 -7.96
N MET A 64 3.58 -11.52 -8.48
CA MET A 64 2.81 -10.58 -7.67
C MET A 64 1.37 -11.06 -7.46
N VAL A 65 0.89 -11.02 -6.22
CA VAL A 65 -0.46 -11.44 -5.84
C VAL A 65 -1.22 -10.28 -5.22
N PRO A 66 -2.44 -9.94 -5.71
CA PRO A 66 -3.29 -8.94 -5.08
C PRO A 66 -3.68 -9.30 -3.65
N GLY A 67 -3.61 -8.30 -2.78
CA GLY A 67 -3.99 -8.38 -1.38
C GLY A 67 -5.16 -7.46 -1.02
N GLN A 68 -5.27 -7.17 0.27
CA GLN A 68 -6.30 -6.29 0.81
C GLN A 68 -6.10 -4.84 0.39
N ARG A 69 -7.18 -4.06 0.46
CA ARG A 69 -7.16 -2.61 0.27
C ARG A 69 -6.46 -1.96 1.48
N PHE A 70 -5.78 -0.85 1.27
CA PHE A 70 -5.34 0.02 2.34
C PHE A 70 -6.44 1.00 2.76
N ILE A 71 -6.52 1.24 4.07
CA ILE A 71 -7.31 2.29 4.70
C ILE A 71 -6.38 3.17 5.56
N THR A 72 -6.81 4.40 5.84
CA THR A 72 -6.04 5.29 6.70
C THR A 72 -6.28 5.01 8.18
N VAL A 73 -5.27 5.27 9.00
CA VAL A 73 -5.33 5.20 10.47
C VAL A 73 -4.70 6.46 11.03
N ALA A 74 -5.51 7.25 11.74
CA ALA A 74 -5.06 8.46 12.41
C ALA A 74 -4.71 8.17 13.88
N TYR A 75 -3.60 8.73 14.34
CA TYR A 75 -3.14 8.68 15.73
C TYR A 75 -3.52 9.97 16.46
N ALA A 76 -3.61 9.90 17.79
CA ALA A 76 -3.95 11.05 18.65
C ALA A 76 -2.97 12.23 18.50
N THR A 77 -1.77 11.99 17.99
CA THR A 77 -0.76 13.02 17.69
C THR A 77 -1.06 13.83 16.43
N GLY A 78 -2.10 13.48 15.67
CA GLY A 78 -2.43 14.08 14.37
C GLY A 78 -1.64 13.49 13.20
N TRP A 79 -0.80 12.48 13.45
CA TRP A 79 -0.13 11.72 12.41
C TRP A 79 -1.05 10.64 11.83
N GLU A 80 -1.00 10.44 10.53
CA GLU A 80 -1.82 9.45 9.82
C GLU A 80 -0.95 8.55 8.94
N THR A 81 -1.33 7.29 8.87
CA THR A 81 -0.66 6.25 8.08
C THR A 81 -1.70 5.35 7.43
N ILE A 82 -1.26 4.26 6.81
CA ILE A 82 -2.12 3.26 6.18
C ILE A 82 -2.00 1.90 6.88
N THR A 83 -3.12 1.16 6.93
CA THR A 83 -3.16 -0.26 7.30
C THR A 83 -3.95 -1.07 6.28
N LEU A 84 -3.85 -2.40 6.31
CA LEU A 84 -4.70 -3.27 5.49
C LEU A 84 -6.10 -3.38 6.10
N ASP A 85 -7.11 -3.24 5.25
CA ASP A 85 -8.52 -3.31 5.63
C ASP A 85 -8.98 -4.75 5.87
N GLY A 86 -9.75 -4.96 6.94
CA GLY A 86 -10.31 -6.26 7.32
C GLY A 86 -9.44 -7.07 8.30
N ALA A 87 -9.84 -8.32 8.53
CA ALA A 87 -9.12 -9.22 9.44
C ALA A 87 -7.74 -9.58 8.87
N PRO A 88 -6.74 -9.85 9.74
CA PRO A 88 -5.43 -10.34 9.29
C PRO A 88 -5.58 -11.62 8.47
N VAL A 89 -5.01 -11.61 7.26
CA VAL A 89 -4.92 -12.80 6.43
C VAL A 89 -3.51 -13.35 6.59
N HIS A 90 -3.41 -14.62 7.02
CA HIS A 90 -2.11 -15.28 7.20
C HIS A 90 -1.25 -15.14 5.93
N GLU A 91 0.04 -14.82 6.12
CA GLU A 91 1.04 -14.54 5.06
C GLU A 91 0.77 -13.29 4.20
N ARG A 92 -0.30 -12.53 4.46
CA ARG A 92 -0.68 -11.32 3.72
C ARG A 92 -0.95 -10.15 4.66
N GLU A 93 0.01 -9.92 5.54
CA GLU A 93 0.04 -8.80 6.48
C GLU A 93 1.07 -7.77 6.00
N ILE A 94 0.98 -6.52 6.48
CA ILE A 94 1.94 -5.46 6.12
C ILE A 94 3.39 -5.87 6.35
N HIS A 95 3.64 -6.66 7.40
CA HIS A 95 4.96 -7.18 7.71
C HIS A 95 5.51 -8.18 6.70
N ASN A 96 4.64 -8.82 5.92
CA ASN A 96 4.96 -9.77 4.87
C ASN A 96 5.16 -9.09 3.50
N MET A 97 4.91 -7.77 3.40
CA MET A 97 5.22 -7.02 2.19
C MET A 97 6.73 -6.83 2.03
N ALA A 98 7.18 -6.76 0.77
CA ALA A 98 8.56 -6.44 0.46
C ALA A 98 8.95 -5.06 1.03
N ARG A 99 10.23 -4.90 1.37
CA ARG A 99 10.75 -3.67 2.00
C ARG A 99 11.40 -2.75 0.99
N ILE A 100 11.21 -1.45 1.17
CA ILE A 100 12.07 -0.45 0.54
C ILE A 100 13.45 -0.57 1.20
N ALA A 101 14.49 -0.62 0.38
CA ALA A 101 15.88 -0.74 0.83
C ALA A 101 16.38 0.54 1.53
#